data_AF-A0AAD5RG90-F1
#
_entry.id   AF-A0AAD5RG90-F1
#
_cell.length_a   1.000
_cell.length_b   1.000
_cell.length_c   1.000
_cell.angle_alpha   90.00
_cell.angle_beta   90.00
_cell.angle_gamma   90.00
#
_symmetry.space_group_name_H-M   'P 1'
#
loop_
_entity.id
_entity.type
_entity.pdbx_description
1 polymer ?
#
loop_
_entity_poly.entity_id
_entity_poly.type
_entity_poly.pdbx_seq_one_letter_code
_entity_poly.pdbx_strand_id
1 'polypeptide(L)'
;MDAELLAVLYDAVELDPTNIQTKTTLLETLAAQGHGEAAMSVAKEILQQDPLNQFARERVRTGGDASGSNSTPKAKGKSANLSPHSFSSPKVPSSSRERKQLENEFEWRLKEVYNLASSLMKHHVEALSSIDHRTANQVRDACNISARRMNNVGGSRPRAVRAVAKAIVAESSDAKAMDMIVEDLEAAHEWIQMAKETSGSPEEVDPRERLVKRRHALEAALPPKMEKTVAEAFVHVEHEVLRKTYVNDETMLGDTIPEIERSNFLATEDGYAWSMDELVPAITANGGVMRNPLSKDLFSPEDVARIVGHPLGAKLRPMQLEQKNLKKGVRTQTIQNLASLSKSLLADMTDDATESRKAVDEFLVYVAALPEYEQKVLDDLKVPGVDTHTGQSFDYTIGESVRDAKGNKTCFHKVGDFLGQASTWLGKA
;
A
#
# COMPACT_ATOMS: atom_id res chain seq x y z
N MET A 1 19.59 24.20 -8.73
CA MET A 1 19.48 24.05 -10.19
C MET A 1 20.03 25.25 -10.95
N ASP A 2 20.03 26.46 -10.38
CA ASP A 2 20.33 27.69 -11.14
C ASP A 2 21.81 27.92 -11.53
N ALA A 3 22.78 27.30 -10.84
CA ALA A 3 24.20 27.42 -11.17
C ALA A 3 24.61 26.58 -12.40
N GLU A 4 23.94 25.46 -12.63
CA GLU A 4 24.21 24.55 -13.76
C GLU A 4 23.66 25.12 -15.08
N LEU A 5 22.51 25.80 -15.02
CA LEU A 5 21.94 26.54 -16.16
C LEU A 5 22.85 27.69 -16.60
N LEU A 6 23.46 28.42 -15.66
CA LEU A 6 24.37 29.53 -15.97
C LEU A 6 25.60 29.02 -16.74
N ALA A 7 26.18 27.90 -16.32
CA ALA A 7 27.32 27.29 -16.99
C ALA A 7 26.97 26.87 -18.43
N VAL A 8 25.83 26.21 -18.62
CA VAL A 8 25.34 25.80 -19.96
C VAL A 8 25.09 27.01 -20.87
N LEU A 9 24.57 28.12 -20.34
CA LEU A 9 24.35 29.34 -21.12
C LEU A 9 25.65 30.04 -21.51
N TYR A 10 26.68 30.02 -20.65
CA TYR A 10 28.01 30.51 -21.03
C TYR A 10 28.63 29.66 -22.14
N ASP A 11 28.61 28.33 -22.00
CA ASP A 11 29.12 27.41 -23.03
C ASP A 11 28.40 27.60 -24.37
N ALA A 12 27.07 27.82 -24.33
CA ALA A 12 26.27 28.06 -25.52
C ALA A 12 26.58 29.42 -26.20
N VAL A 13 26.91 30.46 -25.44
CA VAL A 13 27.35 31.76 -25.98
C VAL A 13 28.77 31.69 -26.54
N GLU A 14 29.65 30.87 -25.96
CA GLU A 14 30.98 30.61 -26.52
C GLU A 14 30.91 29.85 -27.85
N LEU A 15 30.01 28.88 -27.97
CA LEU A 15 29.79 28.08 -29.19
C LEU A 15 29.16 28.91 -30.33
N ASP A 16 28.25 29.83 -30.01
CA ASP A 16 27.66 30.75 -30.98
C ASP A 16 27.53 32.18 -30.42
N PRO A 17 28.57 33.02 -30.58
CA PRO A 17 28.59 34.38 -30.06
C PRO A 17 27.71 35.36 -30.85
N THR A 18 27.02 34.90 -31.90
CA THR A 18 26.08 35.71 -32.68
C THR A 18 24.61 35.46 -32.30
N ASN A 19 24.35 34.44 -31.48
CA ASN A 19 23.01 34.08 -31.08
C ASN A 19 22.43 35.04 -30.02
N ILE A 20 21.62 35.99 -30.48
CA ILE A 20 20.97 37.00 -29.62
C ILE A 20 20.00 36.38 -28.62
N GLN A 21 19.33 35.28 -28.97
CA GLN A 21 18.38 34.63 -28.07
C GLN A 21 19.10 34.02 -26.86
N THR A 22 20.18 33.27 -27.09
CA THR A 22 21.00 32.70 -26.01
C THR A 22 21.57 33.78 -25.10
N LYS A 23 22.07 34.89 -25.66
CA LYS A 23 22.54 36.04 -24.87
C LYS A 23 21.43 36.71 -24.07
N THR A 24 20.22 36.80 -24.63
CA THR A 24 19.05 37.37 -23.93
C THR A 24 18.65 36.49 -22.74
N THR A 25 18.65 35.16 -22.90
CA THR A 25 18.39 34.22 -21.80
C THR A 25 19.50 34.25 -20.73
N LEU A 26 20.76 34.40 -21.14
CA LEU A 26 21.88 34.63 -20.20
C LEU A 26 21.71 35.93 -19.42
N LEU A 27 21.29 37.01 -20.09
CA LEU A 27 21.03 38.31 -19.47
C LEU A 27 19.90 38.23 -18.43
N GLU A 28 18.79 37.58 -18.77
CA GLU A 28 17.66 37.34 -17.86
C GLU A 28 18.10 36.58 -16.60
N THR A 29 18.86 35.50 -16.81
CA THR A 29 19.35 34.63 -15.72
C THR A 29 20.32 35.37 -14.80
N LEU A 30 21.27 36.14 -15.36
CA LEU A 30 22.20 36.95 -14.57
C LEU A 30 21.49 38.07 -13.79
N ALA A 31 20.45 38.67 -14.37
CA ALA A 31 19.65 39.69 -13.71
C ALA A 31 18.84 39.12 -12.54
N ALA A 32 18.22 37.95 -12.73
CA ALA A 32 17.46 37.25 -11.69
C ALA A 32 18.34 36.82 -10.50
N GLN A 33 19.59 36.46 -10.75
CA GLN A 33 20.56 36.05 -9.73
C GLN A 33 21.29 37.21 -9.05
N GLY A 34 20.99 38.46 -9.41
CA GLY A 34 21.62 39.64 -8.80
C GLY A 34 23.05 39.92 -9.28
N HIS A 35 23.52 39.25 -10.33
CA HIS A 35 24.83 39.49 -10.95
C HIS A 35 24.80 40.72 -11.87
N GLY A 36 24.57 41.89 -11.27
CA GLY A 36 24.30 43.15 -11.97
C GLY A 36 25.39 43.59 -12.96
N GLU A 37 26.66 43.47 -12.60
CA GLU A 37 27.77 43.88 -13.49
C GLU A 37 27.92 42.98 -14.71
N ALA A 38 27.83 41.66 -14.52
CA ALA A 38 27.88 40.68 -15.62
C ALA A 38 26.67 40.84 -16.56
N ALA A 39 25.47 41.02 -16.00
CA ALA A 39 24.27 41.34 -16.77
C ALA A 39 24.44 42.64 -17.59
N MET A 40 25.05 43.67 -17.02
CA MET A 40 25.29 44.93 -17.74
C MET A 40 26.30 44.76 -18.90
N SER A 41 27.30 43.90 -18.76
CA SER A 41 28.23 43.58 -19.85
C SER A 41 27.51 42.89 -21.01
N VAL A 42 26.75 41.83 -20.71
CA VAL A 42 25.99 41.07 -21.72
C VAL A 42 24.93 41.94 -22.41
N ALA A 43 24.26 42.83 -21.68
CA ALA A 43 23.30 43.77 -22.26
C ALA A 43 23.96 44.72 -23.28
N LYS A 44 25.18 45.21 -23.01
CA LYS A 44 25.92 46.06 -23.96
C LYS A 44 26.32 45.29 -25.21
N GLU A 45 26.76 44.04 -25.07
CA GLU A 45 27.10 43.18 -26.20
C GLU A 45 25.89 42.86 -27.09
N ILE A 46 24.72 42.61 -26.47
CA ILE A 46 23.46 42.42 -27.21
C ILE A 46 23.14 43.68 -28.01
N LEU A 47 23.23 44.87 -27.41
CA LEU A 47 22.90 46.12 -28.11
C LEU A 47 23.87 46.50 -29.23
N GLN A 48 25.11 45.98 -29.21
CA GLN A 48 26.04 46.13 -30.32
C GLN A 48 25.63 45.28 -31.54
N GLN A 49 24.98 44.15 -31.31
CA GLN A 49 24.58 43.21 -32.36
C GLN A 49 23.10 43.39 -32.80
N ASP A 50 22.22 43.76 -31.85
CA ASP A 50 20.81 44.07 -32.06
C ASP A 50 20.41 45.34 -31.26
N PRO A 51 20.50 46.53 -31.89
CA PRO A 51 20.15 47.80 -31.26
C PRO A 51 18.66 47.93 -30.88
N LEU A 52 17.78 47.05 -31.36
CA LEU A 52 16.33 47.10 -31.11
C LEU A 52 15.88 46.16 -29.99
N ASN A 53 16.78 45.38 -29.39
CA ASN A 53 16.46 44.47 -28.30
C ASN A 53 15.92 45.24 -27.07
N GLN A 54 14.61 45.11 -26.83
CA GLN A 54 13.92 45.86 -25.78
C GLN A 54 14.41 45.51 -24.37
N PHE A 55 14.76 44.23 -24.15
CA PHE A 55 15.18 43.73 -22.85
C PHE A 55 16.58 44.25 -22.46
N ALA A 56 17.53 44.21 -23.39
CA ALA A 56 18.86 44.78 -23.18
C ALA A 56 18.83 46.31 -23.01
N ARG A 57 17.94 47.03 -23.72
CA ARG A 57 17.73 48.47 -23.54
C ARG A 57 17.20 48.82 -22.16
N GLU A 58 16.21 48.09 -21.68
CA GLU A 58 15.64 48.33 -20.35
C GLU A 58 16.67 48.06 -19.25
N ARG A 59 17.54 47.05 -19.44
CA ARG A 59 18.60 46.76 -18.48
C ARG A 59 19.67 47.85 -18.43
N VAL A 60 20.12 48.35 -19.58
CA VAL A 60 21.10 49.46 -19.61
C VAL A 60 20.49 50.75 -19.07
N ARG A 61 19.19 51.00 -19.33
CA ARG A 61 18.45 52.16 -18.80
C ARG A 61 18.32 52.12 -17.28
N THR A 62 18.00 50.95 -16.71
CA THR A 62 17.82 50.77 -15.26
C THR A 62 19.14 50.64 -14.50
N GLY A 63 20.22 50.18 -15.15
CA GLY A 63 21.56 50.06 -14.56
C GLY A 63 22.41 51.34 -14.60
N GLY A 64 21.98 52.38 -15.33
CA GLY A 64 22.70 53.65 -15.47
C GLY A 64 22.62 54.58 -14.26
N ASP A 65 21.64 54.37 -13.37
CA ASP A 65 21.33 55.29 -12.24
C ASP A 65 21.89 54.83 -10.88
N ALA A 66 22.77 53.82 -10.85
CA ALA A 66 23.31 53.23 -9.61
C ALA A 66 24.82 53.44 -9.43
N SER A 67 25.38 54.56 -9.90
CA SER A 67 26.70 55.02 -9.45
C SER A 67 26.55 56.34 -8.68
N GLY A 68 26.50 56.22 -7.35
CA GLY A 68 26.56 57.37 -6.45
C GLY A 68 25.39 57.49 -5.47
N SER A 69 25.36 56.67 -4.42
CA SER A 69 25.12 57.19 -3.07
C SER A 69 25.35 56.09 -2.03
N ASN A 70 26.45 56.28 -1.31
CA ASN A 70 26.61 55.78 0.05
C ASN A 70 25.56 56.50 0.91
N SER A 71 24.44 55.86 1.24
CA SER A 71 23.60 56.29 2.36
C SER A 71 22.78 55.12 2.90
N THR A 72 23.24 54.62 4.05
CA THR A 72 22.46 53.83 5.00
C THR A 72 21.09 54.44 5.30
N PRO A 73 20.03 53.64 5.43
CA PRO A 73 18.94 53.93 6.35
C PRO A 73 19.01 52.97 7.54
N LYS A 74 19.24 53.54 8.73
CA LYS A 74 18.95 52.90 10.02
C LYS A 74 17.46 52.57 10.08
N ALA A 75 17.13 51.28 10.12
CA ALA A 75 15.84 50.81 10.62
C ALA A 75 16.10 49.90 11.82
N LYS A 76 15.68 50.38 13.00
CA LYS A 76 15.62 49.61 14.24
C LYS A 76 14.60 48.49 14.08
N GLY A 77 15.07 47.25 13.90
CA GLY A 77 14.30 46.03 14.05
C GLY A 77 15.03 45.10 15.01
N LYS A 78 14.33 44.60 16.03
CA LYS A 78 14.88 43.84 17.16
C LYS A 78 15.70 42.63 16.69
N SER A 79 17.00 42.65 16.96
CA SER A 79 17.91 41.51 16.80
C SER A 79 17.51 40.41 17.78
N ALA A 80 16.83 39.38 17.29
CA ALA A 80 16.88 38.07 17.93
C ALA A 80 18.29 37.52 17.70
N ASN A 81 19.03 37.32 18.79
CA ASN A 81 20.35 36.67 18.80
C ASN A 81 20.25 35.31 18.08
N LEU A 82 20.73 35.24 16.85
CA LEU A 82 21.20 34.00 16.26
C LEU A 82 22.72 34.10 16.17
N SER A 83 23.36 33.53 17.17
CA SER A 83 24.79 33.27 17.16
C SER A 83 25.16 32.51 15.88
N PRO A 84 26.31 32.80 15.26
CA PRO A 84 26.80 32.00 14.15
C PRO A 84 27.11 30.61 14.71
N HIS A 85 26.29 29.62 14.36
CA HIS A 85 26.65 28.22 14.62
C HIS A 85 27.91 27.93 13.84
N SER A 86 29.02 27.84 14.56
CA SER A 86 30.24 27.21 14.05
C SER A 86 29.86 25.83 13.55
N PHE A 87 29.99 25.59 12.25
CA PHE A 87 29.98 24.22 11.73
C PHE A 87 31.20 23.50 12.30
N SER A 88 31.00 22.84 13.45
CA SER A 88 31.91 21.82 13.93
C SER A 88 32.00 20.77 12.84
N SER A 89 33.21 20.51 12.36
CA SER A 89 33.46 19.36 11.48
C SER A 89 32.84 18.10 12.11
N PRO A 90 32.19 17.23 11.31
CA PRO A 90 31.52 16.06 11.86
C PRO A 90 32.53 15.15 12.55
N LYS A 91 32.33 14.90 13.85
CA LYS A 91 33.11 13.94 14.61
C LYS A 91 32.89 12.55 14.01
N VAL A 92 33.97 11.88 13.63
CA VAL A 92 33.93 10.47 13.23
C VAL A 92 33.51 9.65 14.44
N PRO A 93 32.43 8.84 14.36
CA PRO A 93 31.95 8.06 15.50
C PRO A 93 33.02 7.08 16.00
N SER A 94 33.27 7.09 17.30
CA SER A 94 34.36 6.36 17.94
C SER A 94 33.98 4.93 18.35
N SER A 95 32.70 4.59 18.27
CA SER A 95 32.18 3.26 18.61
C SER A 95 31.06 2.81 17.68
N SER A 96 30.87 1.50 17.55
CA SER A 96 29.79 0.91 16.76
C SER A 96 28.39 1.30 17.26
N ARG A 97 28.25 1.58 18.56
CA ARG A 97 26.98 2.02 19.17
C ARG A 97 26.65 3.46 18.79
N GLU A 98 27.66 4.34 18.81
CA GLU A 98 27.54 5.75 18.41
C GLU A 98 27.25 5.87 16.89
N ARG A 99 27.83 4.99 16.07
CA ARG A 99 27.53 4.90 14.64
C ARG A 99 26.08 4.54 14.35
N LYS A 100 25.53 3.52 15.03
CA LYS A 100 24.11 3.14 14.90
C LYS A 100 23.15 4.24 15.36
N GLN A 101 23.52 4.97 16.41
CA GLN A 101 22.70 6.10 16.88
C GLN A 101 22.66 7.24 15.84
N LEU A 102 23.80 7.55 15.22
CA LEU A 102 23.87 8.54 14.14
C LEU A 102 23.15 8.08 12.86
N GLU A 103 23.21 6.79 12.52
CA GLU A 103 22.45 6.22 11.40
C GLU A 103 20.94 6.35 11.64
N ASN A 104 20.46 5.98 12.84
CA ASN A 104 19.04 6.12 13.19
C ASN A 104 18.60 7.61 13.22
N GLU A 105 19.44 8.50 13.73
CA GLU A 105 19.15 9.94 13.75
C GLU A 105 19.13 10.52 12.33
N PHE A 106 20.04 10.08 11.47
CA PHE A 106 20.08 10.48 10.07
C PHE A 106 18.86 9.97 9.31
N GLU A 107 18.46 8.70 9.49
CA GLU A 107 17.23 8.15 8.93
C GLU A 107 15.98 8.91 9.38
N TRP A 108 15.89 9.24 10.66
CA TRP A 108 14.78 10.02 11.21
C TRP A 108 14.71 11.42 10.59
N ARG A 109 15.84 12.14 10.51
CA ARG A 109 15.90 13.47 9.89
C ARG A 109 15.65 13.42 8.38
N LEU A 110 16.12 12.38 7.70
CA LEU A 110 15.84 12.17 6.28
C LEU A 110 14.32 12.01 6.07
N LYS A 111 13.66 11.21 6.92
CA LYS A 111 12.21 11.01 6.90
C LYS A 111 11.46 12.32 7.18
N GLU A 112 11.96 13.14 8.11
CA GLU A 112 11.39 14.46 8.40
C GLU A 112 11.51 15.42 7.20
N VAL A 113 12.67 15.45 6.53
CA VAL A 113 12.87 16.23 5.30
C VAL A 113 11.97 15.73 4.16
N TYR A 114 11.83 14.41 4.01
CA TYR A 114 10.91 13.83 3.01
C TYR A 114 9.46 14.22 3.29
N ASN A 115 9.02 14.15 4.56
CA ASN A 115 7.67 14.56 4.94
C ASN A 115 7.45 16.06 4.71
N LEU A 116 8.44 16.89 5.01
CA LEU A 116 8.38 18.34 4.77
C LEU A 116 8.33 18.65 3.27
N ALA A 117 9.14 17.96 2.46
CA ALA A 117 9.14 18.10 1.01
C ALA A 117 7.81 17.65 0.39
N SER A 118 7.25 16.52 0.84
CA SER A 118 5.93 16.04 0.42
C SER A 118 4.81 17.00 0.82
N SER A 119 4.87 17.57 2.03
CA SER A 119 3.90 18.58 2.48
C SER A 119 4.02 19.88 1.67
N LEU A 120 5.24 20.33 1.38
CA LEU A 120 5.49 21.53 0.56
C LEU A 120 5.00 21.32 -0.88
N MET A 121 5.25 20.13 -1.45
CA MET A 121 4.73 19.75 -2.76
C MET A 121 3.21 19.71 -2.76
N LYS A 122 2.57 19.09 -1.75
CA LYS A 122 1.11 19.06 -1.63
C LYS A 122 0.51 20.47 -1.55
N HIS A 123 1.09 21.36 -0.76
CA HIS A 123 0.66 22.76 -0.69
C HIS A 123 0.88 23.54 -2.00
N HIS A 124 1.97 23.30 -2.73
CA HIS A 124 2.18 23.91 -4.04
C HIS A 124 1.24 23.32 -5.10
N VAL A 125 0.90 22.03 -5.00
CA VAL A 125 -0.06 21.34 -5.87
C VAL A 125 -1.47 21.88 -5.64
N GLU A 126 -1.89 22.09 -4.40
CA GLU A 126 -3.17 22.73 -4.06
C GLU A 126 -3.22 24.20 -4.50
N ALA A 127 -2.10 24.94 -4.38
CA ALA A 127 -2.02 26.31 -4.87
C ALA A 127 -2.07 26.40 -6.41
N LEU A 128 -1.40 25.50 -7.13
CA LEU A 128 -1.31 25.52 -8.60
C LEU A 128 -2.53 24.92 -9.30
N SER A 129 -3.21 23.96 -8.69
CA SER A 129 -4.47 23.39 -9.20
C SER A 129 -5.64 24.38 -9.15
N SER A 130 -5.50 25.49 -8.41
CA SER A 130 -6.49 26.58 -8.37
C SER A 130 -6.39 27.59 -9.53
N ILE A 131 -5.35 27.50 -10.38
CA ILE A 131 -4.98 28.61 -11.30
C ILE A 131 -5.30 28.32 -12.79
N ASP A 132 -5.24 27.08 -13.28
CA ASP A 132 -5.67 26.73 -14.66
C ASP A 132 -5.69 25.20 -14.90
N HIS A 133 -6.56 24.70 -15.79
CA HIS A 133 -6.64 23.28 -16.19
C HIS A 133 -5.37 22.78 -16.91
N ARG A 134 -4.62 23.68 -17.57
CA ARG A 134 -3.31 23.35 -18.17
C ARG A 134 -2.25 23.00 -17.14
N THR A 135 -2.29 23.64 -15.97
CA THR A 135 -1.36 23.39 -14.86
C THR A 135 -1.62 22.04 -14.18
N ALA A 136 -2.88 21.57 -14.15
CA ALA A 136 -3.22 20.27 -13.56
C ALA A 136 -2.56 19.09 -14.30
N ASN A 137 -2.48 19.15 -15.64
CA ASN A 137 -1.80 18.12 -16.43
C ASN A 137 -0.27 18.18 -16.26
N GLN A 138 0.31 19.37 -16.17
CA GLN A 138 1.75 19.54 -15.92
C GLN A 138 2.16 19.07 -14.51
N VAL A 139 1.31 19.31 -13.51
CA VAL A 139 1.49 18.81 -12.14
C VAL A 139 1.36 17.28 -12.10
N ARG A 140 0.41 16.71 -12.83
CA ARG A 140 0.23 15.26 -12.95
C ARG A 140 1.42 14.60 -13.65
N ASP A 141 1.92 15.20 -14.72
CA ASP A 141 3.12 14.76 -15.42
C ASP A 141 4.35 14.81 -14.50
N ALA A 142 4.49 15.86 -13.69
CA ALA A 142 5.56 15.96 -12.69
C ALA A 142 5.45 14.89 -11.60
N CYS A 143 4.23 14.57 -11.12
CA CYS A 143 3.98 13.46 -10.20
C CYS A 143 4.37 12.11 -10.83
N ASN A 144 3.95 11.85 -12.07
CA ASN A 144 4.29 10.63 -12.81
C ASN A 144 5.81 10.50 -13.02
N ILE A 145 6.50 11.59 -13.34
CA ILE A 145 7.97 11.62 -13.44
C ILE A 145 8.62 11.31 -12.09
N SER A 146 8.14 11.94 -11.01
CA SER A 146 8.66 11.71 -9.66
C SER A 146 8.47 10.26 -9.17
N ALA A 147 7.37 9.62 -9.59
CA ALA A 147 7.07 8.22 -9.33
C ALA A 147 7.78 7.24 -10.31
N ARG A 148 8.69 7.73 -11.16
CA ARG A 148 9.39 6.98 -12.23
C ARG A 148 8.47 6.37 -13.30
N ARG A 149 7.23 6.85 -13.42
CA ARG A 149 6.22 6.43 -14.42
C ARG A 149 6.32 7.27 -15.70
N MET A 150 7.50 7.29 -16.32
CA MET A 150 7.79 8.17 -17.47
C MET A 150 6.92 7.87 -18.72
N ASN A 151 6.36 6.66 -18.83
CA ASN A 151 5.47 6.28 -19.93
C ASN A 151 4.08 6.94 -19.86
N ASN A 152 3.72 7.50 -18.70
CA ASN A 152 2.40 8.11 -18.44
C ASN A 152 2.41 9.65 -18.57
N VAL A 153 3.52 10.23 -19.03
CA VAL A 153 3.62 11.67 -19.28
C VAL A 153 2.86 11.99 -20.57
N GLY A 154 1.85 12.87 -20.50
CA GLY A 154 1.14 13.40 -21.66
C GLY A 154 -0.10 12.63 -22.15
N GLY A 155 -0.71 11.75 -21.36
CA GLY A 155 -2.00 11.13 -21.74
C GLY A 155 -1.93 10.23 -22.97
N SER A 156 -0.76 9.61 -23.17
CA SER A 156 -0.48 8.71 -24.29
C SER A 156 -1.55 7.64 -24.41
N ARG A 157 -2.06 7.42 -25.62
CA ARG A 157 -2.97 6.31 -25.91
C ARG A 157 -2.35 5.00 -25.38
N PRO A 158 -3.12 4.13 -24.69
CA PRO A 158 -2.61 2.89 -24.14
C PRO A 158 -1.94 2.07 -25.23
N ARG A 159 -0.82 1.44 -24.88
CA ARG A 159 -0.09 0.58 -25.79
C ARG A 159 -0.99 -0.56 -26.26
N ALA A 160 -0.71 -1.08 -27.46
CA ALA A 160 -1.44 -2.23 -27.98
C ALA A 160 -1.27 -3.44 -27.05
N VAL A 161 -2.37 -4.10 -26.71
CA VAL A 161 -2.44 -5.26 -25.79
C VAL A 161 -1.34 -6.29 -26.07
N ARG A 162 -1.15 -6.66 -27.35
CA ARG A 162 -0.15 -7.65 -27.77
C ARG A 162 1.28 -7.20 -27.53
N ALA A 163 1.57 -5.91 -27.65
CA ALA A 163 2.89 -5.37 -27.39
C ALA A 163 3.22 -5.38 -25.88
N VAL A 164 2.22 -5.07 -25.06
CA VAL A 164 2.31 -5.14 -23.59
C VAL A 164 2.49 -6.59 -23.14
N ALA A 165 1.64 -7.50 -23.63
CA ALA A 165 1.75 -8.93 -23.34
C ALA A 165 3.12 -9.50 -23.73
N LYS A 166 3.66 -9.13 -24.91
CA LYS A 166 5.00 -9.54 -25.33
C LYS A 166 6.09 -9.02 -24.39
N ALA A 167 5.97 -7.78 -23.89
CA ALA A 167 6.91 -7.22 -22.93
C ALA A 167 6.84 -7.93 -21.57
N ILE A 168 5.62 -8.21 -21.09
CA ILE A 168 5.39 -8.95 -19.84
C ILE A 168 5.97 -10.38 -19.93
N VAL A 169 5.73 -11.09 -21.04
CA VAL A 169 6.26 -12.46 -21.23
C VAL A 169 7.78 -12.48 -21.35
N ALA A 170 8.38 -11.41 -21.84
CA ALA A 170 9.84 -11.27 -21.90
C ALA A 170 10.46 -10.99 -20.52
N GLU A 171 9.67 -10.56 -19.54
CA GLU A 171 10.12 -10.33 -18.17
C GLU A 171 10.18 -11.66 -17.39
N SER A 172 11.25 -11.81 -16.62
CA SER A 172 11.55 -13.03 -15.88
C SER A 172 11.06 -13.00 -14.42
N SER A 173 10.82 -11.80 -13.88
CA SER A 173 10.35 -11.60 -12.52
C SER A 173 8.83 -11.44 -12.48
N ASP A 174 8.15 -12.31 -11.74
CA ASP A 174 6.69 -12.24 -11.53
C ASP A 174 6.26 -10.91 -10.89
N ALA A 175 7.07 -10.36 -9.98
CA ALA A 175 6.80 -9.07 -9.34
C ALA A 175 6.85 -7.91 -10.35
N LYS A 176 7.84 -7.92 -11.25
CA LYS A 176 7.92 -6.88 -12.30
C LYS A 176 6.82 -7.05 -13.34
N ALA A 177 6.49 -8.29 -13.68
CA ALA A 177 5.37 -8.58 -14.58
C ALA A 177 4.04 -8.04 -14.00
N MET A 178 3.83 -8.22 -12.70
CA MET A 178 2.71 -7.65 -11.96
C MET A 178 2.69 -6.11 -12.06
N ASP A 179 3.80 -5.44 -11.73
CA ASP A 179 3.91 -3.98 -11.82
C ASP A 179 3.62 -3.48 -13.24
N MET A 180 4.12 -4.15 -14.28
CA MET A 180 3.86 -3.80 -15.68
C MET A 180 2.38 -3.94 -16.07
N ILE A 181 1.67 -4.94 -15.53
CA ILE A 181 0.23 -5.10 -15.76
C ILE A 181 -0.54 -3.95 -15.08
N VAL A 182 -0.18 -3.63 -13.83
CA VAL A 182 -0.80 -2.52 -13.11
C VAL A 182 -0.56 -1.20 -13.83
N GLU A 183 0.67 -0.91 -14.25
CA GLU A 183 1.01 0.29 -15.03
C GLU A 183 0.19 0.41 -16.33
N ASP A 184 -0.02 -0.69 -17.06
CA ASP A 184 -0.85 -0.69 -18.29
C ASP A 184 -2.32 -0.38 -17.99
N LEU A 185 -2.86 -0.93 -16.90
CA LEU A 185 -4.24 -0.71 -16.49
C LEU A 185 -4.45 0.73 -15.94
N GLU A 186 -3.50 1.25 -15.17
CA GLU A 186 -3.48 2.64 -14.71
C GLU A 186 -3.42 3.61 -15.91
N ALA A 187 -2.50 3.40 -16.85
CA ALA A 187 -2.40 4.21 -18.06
C ALA A 187 -3.67 4.12 -18.92
N ALA A 188 -4.29 2.95 -18.99
CA ALA A 188 -5.60 2.79 -19.63
C ALA A 188 -6.69 3.61 -18.94
N HIS A 189 -6.71 3.61 -17.61
CA HIS A 189 -7.66 4.42 -16.84
C HIS A 189 -7.45 5.92 -17.08
N GLU A 190 -6.22 6.41 -16.97
CA GLU A 190 -5.87 7.82 -17.21
C GLU A 190 -6.34 8.27 -18.60
N TRP A 191 -6.09 7.46 -19.63
CA TRP A 191 -6.54 7.76 -20.98
C TRP A 191 -8.07 7.77 -21.12
N ILE A 192 -8.77 6.85 -20.44
CA ILE A 192 -10.24 6.83 -20.42
C ILE A 192 -10.78 8.12 -19.80
N GLN A 193 -10.17 8.60 -18.71
CA GLN A 193 -10.60 9.84 -18.05
C GLN A 193 -10.36 11.07 -18.93
N MET A 194 -9.17 11.19 -19.53
CA MET A 194 -8.88 12.29 -20.46
C MET A 194 -9.82 12.30 -21.67
N ALA A 195 -10.18 11.12 -22.19
CA ALA A 195 -11.14 11.01 -23.28
C ALA A 195 -12.56 11.44 -22.85
N LYS A 196 -12.96 11.17 -21.60
CA LYS A 196 -14.24 11.64 -21.02
C LYS A 196 -14.25 13.17 -20.91
N GLU A 197 -13.18 13.77 -20.42
CA GLU A 197 -13.03 15.23 -20.29
C GLU A 197 -13.06 15.94 -21.65
N THR A 198 -12.46 15.35 -22.69
CA THR A 198 -12.33 15.99 -24.02
C THR A 198 -13.58 15.85 -24.88
N SER A 199 -14.33 14.75 -24.76
CA SER A 199 -15.41 14.42 -25.71
C SER A 199 -16.75 15.07 -25.39
N GLY A 200 -16.97 15.56 -24.16
CA GLY A 200 -18.24 16.19 -23.74
C GLY A 200 -19.50 15.35 -23.96
N SER A 201 -19.32 14.06 -24.29
CA SER A 201 -20.38 13.15 -24.70
C SER A 201 -21.07 12.56 -23.48
N PRO A 202 -22.42 12.54 -23.44
CA PRO A 202 -23.19 11.95 -22.35
C PRO A 202 -23.25 10.42 -22.42
N GLU A 203 -22.58 9.77 -23.37
CA GLU A 203 -22.48 8.31 -23.42
C GLU A 203 -21.48 7.83 -22.36
N GLU A 204 -22.00 7.78 -21.13
CA GLU A 204 -21.30 7.52 -19.88
C GLU A 204 -20.90 6.04 -19.77
N VAL A 205 -19.96 5.61 -20.60
CA VAL A 205 -19.38 4.27 -20.46
C VAL A 205 -18.57 4.24 -19.17
N ASP A 206 -19.00 3.40 -18.23
CA ASP A 206 -18.34 3.18 -16.95
C ASP A 206 -16.84 2.88 -17.18
N PRO A 207 -15.92 3.70 -16.62
CA PRO A 207 -14.49 3.47 -16.71
C PRO A 207 -14.08 2.06 -16.30
N ARG A 208 -14.79 1.46 -15.34
CA ARG A 208 -14.57 0.09 -14.90
C ARG A 208 -14.85 -0.91 -16.01
N GLU A 209 -15.95 -0.77 -16.76
CA GLU A 209 -16.30 -1.69 -17.85
C GLU A 209 -15.22 -1.72 -18.95
N ARG A 210 -14.65 -0.55 -19.28
CA ARG A 210 -13.54 -0.45 -20.24
C ARG A 210 -12.27 -1.13 -19.72
N LEU A 211 -11.96 -0.98 -18.43
CA LEU A 211 -10.82 -1.65 -17.82
C LEU A 211 -11.02 -3.17 -17.76
N VAL A 212 -12.24 -3.65 -17.47
CA VAL A 212 -12.58 -5.09 -17.54
C VAL A 212 -12.35 -5.63 -18.96
N LYS A 213 -12.78 -4.90 -20.01
CA LYS A 213 -12.50 -5.27 -21.40
C LYS A 213 -10.99 -5.32 -21.69
N ARG A 214 -10.21 -4.36 -21.17
CA ARG A 214 -8.75 -4.33 -21.32
C ARG A 214 -8.06 -5.47 -20.59
N ARG A 215 -8.54 -5.82 -19.39
CA ARG A 215 -8.12 -6.98 -18.59
C ARG A 215 -8.35 -8.28 -19.37
N HIS A 216 -9.55 -8.53 -19.87
CA HIS A 216 -9.84 -9.74 -20.65
C HIS A 216 -9.00 -9.83 -21.93
N ALA A 217 -8.73 -8.70 -22.58
CA ALA A 217 -7.83 -8.67 -23.73
C ALA A 217 -6.38 -9.04 -23.34
N LEU A 218 -5.90 -8.62 -22.16
CA LEU A 218 -4.59 -9.02 -21.62
C LEU A 218 -4.57 -10.51 -21.27
N GLU A 219 -5.58 -11.02 -20.57
CA GLU A 219 -5.70 -12.45 -20.22
C GLU A 219 -5.65 -13.33 -21.47
N ALA A 220 -6.35 -12.94 -22.54
CA ALA A 220 -6.33 -13.65 -23.81
C ALA A 220 -4.98 -13.59 -24.56
N ALA A 221 -4.15 -12.59 -24.28
CA ALA A 221 -2.86 -12.38 -24.91
C ALA A 221 -1.67 -12.95 -24.09
N LEU A 222 -1.89 -13.27 -22.82
CA LEU A 222 -0.87 -13.79 -21.90
C LEU A 222 -0.97 -15.32 -21.74
N PRO A 223 0.11 -15.99 -21.30
CA PRO A 223 0.07 -17.41 -20.96
C PRO A 223 -0.92 -17.69 -19.81
N PRO A 224 -1.62 -18.85 -19.81
CA PRO A 224 -2.64 -19.17 -18.78
C PRO A 224 -2.15 -19.09 -17.34
N LYS A 225 -0.87 -19.38 -17.09
CA LYS A 225 -0.25 -19.27 -15.75
C LYS A 225 -0.31 -17.86 -15.15
N MET A 226 -0.48 -16.82 -15.98
CA MET A 226 -0.49 -15.41 -15.55
C MET A 226 -1.88 -14.87 -15.27
N GLU A 227 -2.94 -15.65 -15.51
CA GLU A 227 -4.32 -15.23 -15.26
C GLU A 227 -4.53 -14.74 -13.82
N LYS A 228 -3.95 -15.44 -12.85
CA LYS A 228 -4.00 -15.05 -11.43
C LYS A 228 -3.31 -13.70 -11.18
N THR A 229 -2.14 -13.49 -11.77
CA THR A 229 -1.40 -12.23 -11.66
C THR A 229 -2.17 -11.07 -12.28
N VAL A 230 -2.84 -11.29 -13.42
CA VAL A 230 -3.68 -10.25 -14.04
C VAL A 230 -4.89 -9.92 -13.17
N ALA A 231 -5.54 -10.93 -12.59
CA ALA A 231 -6.66 -10.73 -11.67
C ALA A 231 -6.22 -9.96 -10.41
N GLU A 232 -5.08 -10.30 -9.83
CA GLU A 232 -4.51 -9.61 -8.67
C GLU A 232 -4.15 -8.15 -9.02
N ALA A 233 -3.51 -7.91 -10.17
CA ALA A 233 -3.19 -6.56 -10.63
C ALA A 233 -4.44 -5.70 -10.76
N PHE A 234 -5.51 -6.29 -11.30
CA PHE A 234 -6.78 -5.61 -11.44
C PHE A 234 -7.39 -5.23 -10.09
N VAL A 235 -7.26 -6.08 -9.06
CA VAL A 235 -7.73 -5.77 -7.70
C VAL A 235 -7.01 -4.55 -7.12
N HIS A 236 -5.69 -4.41 -7.33
CA HIS A 236 -4.96 -3.21 -6.89
C HIS A 236 -5.39 -1.96 -7.64
N VAL A 237 -5.67 -2.04 -8.94
CA VAL A 237 -6.21 -0.91 -9.71
C VAL A 237 -7.62 -0.55 -9.26
N GLU A 238 -8.47 -1.54 -8.95
CA GLU A 238 -9.79 -1.30 -8.36
C GLU A 238 -9.67 -0.56 -7.01
N HIS A 239 -8.71 -0.94 -6.18
CA HIS A 239 -8.44 -0.31 -4.89
C HIS A 239 -7.95 1.14 -5.03
N GLU A 240 -6.83 1.34 -5.71
CA GLU A 240 -6.09 2.60 -5.69
C GLU A 240 -6.68 3.65 -6.64
N VAL A 241 -7.14 3.20 -7.81
CA VAL A 241 -7.56 4.11 -8.90
C VAL A 241 -9.07 4.27 -8.91
N LEU A 242 -9.81 3.15 -8.90
CA LEU A 242 -11.27 3.18 -8.94
C LEU A 242 -11.89 3.44 -7.55
N ARG A 243 -11.09 3.39 -6.47
CA ARG A 243 -11.55 3.56 -5.09
C ARG A 243 -12.76 2.69 -4.78
N LYS A 244 -12.65 1.41 -5.15
CA LYS A 244 -13.67 0.42 -4.89
C LYS A 244 -14.07 0.45 -3.41
N THR A 245 -15.37 0.39 -3.16
CA THR A 245 -15.91 0.27 -1.80
C THR A 245 -15.88 -1.19 -1.38
N TYR A 246 -15.39 -1.43 -0.17
CA TYR A 246 -15.32 -2.75 0.45
C TYR A 246 -16.41 -2.88 1.52
N VAL A 247 -16.57 -4.07 2.09
CA VAL A 247 -17.52 -4.28 3.19
C VAL A 247 -17.12 -3.48 4.44
N ASN A 248 -15.81 -3.29 4.63
CA ASN A 248 -15.25 -2.46 5.68
C ASN A 248 -14.70 -1.14 5.13
N ASP A 249 -14.95 -0.05 5.85
CA ASP A 249 -14.44 1.30 5.54
C ASP A 249 -13.08 1.58 6.20
N GLU A 250 -12.78 0.86 7.28
CA GLU A 250 -11.55 0.97 8.08
C GLU A 250 -10.90 -0.41 8.29
N THR A 251 -9.60 -0.41 8.60
CA THR A 251 -8.85 -1.59 9.02
C THR A 251 -9.24 -1.99 10.45
N MET A 252 -8.68 -3.10 10.96
CA MET A 252 -8.97 -3.53 12.33
C MET A 252 -8.38 -2.59 13.39
N LEU A 253 -7.39 -1.78 13.01
CA LEU A 253 -6.77 -0.78 13.88
C LEU A 253 -7.27 0.66 13.63
N GLY A 254 -8.24 0.84 12.73
CA GLY A 254 -8.90 2.14 12.49
C GLY A 254 -8.23 3.00 11.42
N ASP A 255 -7.29 2.47 10.64
CA ASP A 255 -6.76 3.15 9.46
C ASP A 255 -7.79 3.09 8.32
N THR A 256 -7.83 4.07 7.44
CA THR A 256 -8.80 4.04 6.33
C THR A 256 -8.37 3.06 5.24
N ILE A 257 -9.32 2.32 4.66
CA ILE A 257 -8.98 1.34 3.60
C ILE A 257 -8.22 1.96 2.42
N PRO A 258 -8.61 3.12 1.86
CA PRO A 258 -7.90 3.72 0.73
C PRO A 258 -6.43 4.07 1.00
N GLU A 259 -6.00 4.17 2.26
CA GLU A 259 -4.63 4.49 2.65
C GLU A 259 -3.72 3.25 2.74
N ILE A 260 -4.26 2.04 2.65
CA ILE A 260 -3.45 0.82 2.67
C ILE A 260 -2.56 0.76 1.43
N GLU A 261 -1.24 0.70 1.66
CA GLU A 261 -0.25 0.56 0.61
C GLU A 261 -0.39 -0.77 -0.15
N ARG A 262 -0.11 -0.75 -1.47
CA ARG A 262 -0.19 -1.93 -2.35
C ARG A 262 0.48 -3.17 -1.79
N SER A 263 1.69 -3.01 -1.25
CA SER A 263 2.51 -4.09 -0.69
C SER A 263 1.95 -4.72 0.58
N ASN A 264 0.96 -4.07 1.20
CA ASN A 264 0.30 -4.51 2.41
C ASN A 264 -1.19 -4.84 2.17
N PHE A 265 -1.72 -4.57 0.97
CA PHE A 265 -3.14 -4.69 0.68
C PHE A 265 -3.51 -6.09 0.20
N LEU A 266 -4.62 -6.62 0.73
CA LEU A 266 -5.28 -7.81 0.20
C LEU A 266 -6.80 -7.64 0.23
N ALA A 267 -7.48 -8.02 -0.85
CA ALA A 267 -8.94 -8.14 -0.86
C ALA A 267 -9.40 -9.60 -0.99
N THR A 268 -10.29 -10.02 -0.10
CA THR A 268 -10.84 -11.39 -0.04
C THR A 268 -12.17 -11.50 -0.78
N GLU A 269 -12.61 -12.73 -1.05
CA GLU A 269 -13.84 -13.02 -1.81
C GLU A 269 -15.12 -12.54 -1.11
N ASP A 270 -15.10 -12.52 0.22
CA ASP A 270 -16.17 -11.98 1.06
C ASP A 270 -16.30 -10.44 0.96
N GLY A 271 -15.45 -9.78 0.16
CA GLY A 271 -15.52 -8.35 -0.12
C GLY A 271 -14.81 -7.47 0.91
N TYR A 272 -14.09 -8.06 1.87
CA TYR A 272 -13.28 -7.31 2.83
C TYR A 272 -11.93 -6.91 2.25
N ALA A 273 -11.46 -5.74 2.66
CA ALA A 273 -10.11 -5.24 2.42
C ALA A 273 -9.26 -5.36 3.68
N TRP A 274 -8.02 -5.82 3.52
CA TRP A 274 -7.13 -6.15 4.62
C TRP A 274 -5.79 -5.45 4.49
N SER A 275 -5.35 -4.88 5.61
CA SER A 275 -3.94 -4.65 5.90
C SER A 275 -3.34 -5.98 6.35
N MET A 276 -2.39 -6.51 5.57
CA MET A 276 -1.74 -7.80 5.86
C MET A 276 -0.90 -7.75 7.12
N ASP A 277 -0.34 -6.59 7.46
CA ASP A 277 0.34 -6.34 8.72
C ASP A 277 -0.58 -6.46 9.94
N GLU A 278 -1.89 -6.28 9.78
CA GLU A 278 -2.87 -6.49 10.85
C GLU A 278 -3.48 -7.89 10.80
N LEU A 279 -3.85 -8.35 9.61
CA LEU A 279 -4.50 -9.64 9.41
C LEU A 279 -3.62 -10.79 9.87
N VAL A 280 -2.32 -10.74 9.57
CA VAL A 280 -1.42 -11.85 9.90
C VAL A 280 -1.23 -12.01 11.41
N PRO A 281 -0.94 -10.95 12.20
CA PRO A 281 -0.97 -11.03 13.66
C PRO A 281 -2.30 -11.51 14.21
N ALA A 282 -3.44 -11.06 13.66
CA ALA A 282 -4.76 -11.50 14.12
C ALA A 282 -4.95 -13.03 13.93
N ILE A 283 -4.59 -13.56 12.76
CA ILE A 283 -4.62 -15.01 12.49
C ILE A 283 -3.64 -15.76 13.41
N THR A 284 -2.45 -15.19 13.62
CA THR A 284 -1.41 -15.79 14.49
C THR A 284 -1.89 -15.88 15.93
N ALA A 285 -2.51 -14.82 16.46
CA ALA A 285 -3.08 -14.77 17.80
C ALA A 285 -4.20 -15.81 17.99
N ASN A 286 -4.96 -16.09 16.93
CA ASN A 286 -6.00 -17.13 16.91
C ASN A 286 -5.46 -18.54 16.59
N GLY A 287 -4.17 -18.80 16.84
CA GLY A 287 -3.58 -20.13 16.68
C GLY A 287 -3.46 -20.60 15.23
N GLY A 288 -3.51 -19.68 14.26
CA GLY A 288 -3.37 -20.00 12.85
C GLY A 288 -4.67 -20.46 12.17
N VAL A 289 -5.83 -20.26 12.80
CA VAL A 289 -7.11 -20.53 12.13
C VAL A 289 -7.35 -19.50 11.04
N MET A 290 -7.57 -19.95 9.81
CA MET A 290 -7.83 -19.07 8.67
C MET A 290 -9.27 -18.56 8.68
N ARG A 291 -9.54 -17.64 9.60
CA ARG A 291 -10.85 -17.03 9.83
C ARG A 291 -10.74 -15.53 9.67
N ASN A 292 -11.75 -14.94 9.02
CA ASN A 292 -11.94 -13.50 8.96
C ASN A 292 -12.12 -12.95 10.39
N PRO A 293 -11.22 -12.08 10.88
CA PRO A 293 -11.31 -11.58 12.25
C PRO A 293 -12.53 -10.70 12.54
N LEU A 294 -13.14 -10.11 11.50
CA LEU A 294 -14.31 -9.23 11.60
C LEU A 294 -15.62 -10.02 11.49
N SER A 295 -15.83 -10.74 10.39
CA SER A 295 -17.06 -11.54 10.19
C SER A 295 -17.09 -12.83 11.01
N LYS A 296 -15.92 -13.31 11.44
CA LYS A 296 -15.70 -14.62 12.05
C LYS A 296 -15.95 -15.80 11.13
N ASP A 297 -16.18 -15.59 9.83
CA ASP A 297 -16.31 -16.69 8.88
C ASP A 297 -14.95 -17.25 8.48
N LEU A 298 -14.91 -18.52 8.04
CA LEU A 298 -13.71 -19.09 7.47
C LEU A 298 -13.39 -18.44 6.12
N PHE A 299 -12.11 -18.16 5.89
CA PHE A 299 -11.63 -17.80 4.56
C PHE A 299 -11.82 -18.96 3.58
N SER A 300 -12.16 -18.64 2.34
CA SER A 300 -12.24 -19.64 1.27
C SER A 300 -10.86 -20.28 1.03
N PRO A 301 -10.78 -21.50 0.45
CA PRO A 301 -9.49 -22.09 0.11
C PRO A 301 -8.63 -21.21 -0.81
N GLU A 302 -9.26 -20.41 -1.66
CA GLU A 302 -8.60 -19.46 -2.55
C GLU A 302 -8.05 -18.26 -1.77
N ASP A 303 -8.84 -17.68 -0.86
CA ASP A 303 -8.40 -16.65 0.08
C ASP A 303 -7.23 -17.12 0.93
N VAL A 304 -7.30 -18.34 1.47
CA VAL A 304 -6.21 -18.96 2.24
C VAL A 304 -4.93 -19.02 1.42
N ALA A 305 -5.02 -19.47 0.17
CA ALA A 305 -3.86 -19.53 -0.71
C ALA A 305 -3.29 -18.14 -1.00
N ARG A 306 -4.13 -17.11 -1.16
CA ARG A 306 -3.71 -15.72 -1.35
C ARG A 306 -3.05 -15.13 -0.10
N ILE A 307 -3.67 -15.26 1.07
CA ILE A 307 -3.13 -14.80 2.36
C ILE A 307 -1.74 -15.42 2.58
N VAL A 308 -1.60 -16.73 2.38
CA VAL A 308 -0.35 -17.47 2.61
C VAL A 308 0.69 -17.25 1.48
N GLY A 309 0.22 -16.89 0.29
CA GLY A 309 1.02 -16.51 -0.86
C GLY A 309 1.63 -15.12 -0.72
N HIS A 310 0.94 -14.20 -0.04
CA HIS A 310 1.38 -12.84 0.19
C HIS A 310 2.72 -12.78 0.96
N PRO A 311 3.65 -11.86 0.64
CA PRO A 311 4.95 -11.75 1.30
C PRO A 311 4.87 -11.71 2.83
N LEU A 312 3.97 -10.88 3.36
CA LEU A 312 3.75 -10.74 4.82
C LEU A 312 3.00 -11.94 5.42
N GLY A 313 2.23 -12.68 4.64
CA GLY A 313 1.48 -13.85 5.11
C GLY A 313 2.24 -15.17 5.00
N ALA A 314 3.41 -15.18 4.35
CA ALA A 314 4.26 -16.37 4.23
C ALA A 314 4.64 -16.98 5.60
N LYS A 315 4.71 -16.17 6.66
CA LYS A 315 4.93 -16.63 8.06
C LYS A 315 3.81 -17.52 8.60
N LEU A 316 2.63 -17.53 8.00
CA LEU A 316 1.51 -18.40 8.38
C LEU A 316 1.66 -19.83 7.85
N ARG A 317 2.54 -20.08 6.86
CA ARG A 317 2.72 -21.42 6.25
C ARG A 317 3.01 -22.53 7.27
N PRO A 318 3.93 -22.35 8.23
CA PRO A 318 4.22 -23.41 9.21
C PRO A 318 3.00 -23.71 10.08
N MET A 319 2.25 -22.68 10.49
CA MET A 319 1.04 -22.84 11.30
C MET A 319 -0.07 -23.56 10.51
N GLN A 320 -0.23 -23.24 9.22
CA GLN A 320 -1.17 -23.96 8.35
C GLN A 320 -0.80 -25.44 8.21
N LEU A 321 0.50 -25.72 8.07
CA LEU A 321 0.99 -27.09 7.99
C LEU A 321 0.77 -27.83 9.32
N GLU A 322 1.02 -27.17 10.45
CA GLU A 322 0.75 -27.72 11.78
C GLU A 322 -0.73 -28.03 11.98
N GLN A 323 -1.64 -27.08 11.70
CA GLN A 323 -3.09 -27.29 11.77
C GLN A 323 -3.53 -28.46 10.87
N LYS A 324 -2.98 -28.55 9.65
CA LYS A 324 -3.25 -29.66 8.73
C LYS A 324 -2.73 -31.01 9.26
N ASN A 325 -1.58 -31.02 9.94
CA ASN A 325 -1.00 -32.24 10.53
C ASN A 325 -1.75 -32.67 11.79
N LEU A 326 -2.16 -31.72 12.64
CA LEU A 326 -2.99 -31.98 13.82
C LEU A 326 -4.31 -32.64 13.40
N LYS A 327 -4.95 -32.13 12.34
CA LYS A 327 -6.19 -32.70 11.79
C LYS A 327 -6.08 -34.18 11.42
N LYS A 328 -4.92 -34.64 10.91
CA LYS A 328 -4.71 -36.03 10.47
C LYS A 328 -4.57 -37.05 11.59
N GLY A 329 -4.28 -36.62 12.82
CA GLY A 329 -3.97 -37.56 13.90
C GLY A 329 -5.13 -37.92 14.81
N VAL A 330 -6.36 -37.49 14.51
CA VAL A 330 -7.54 -37.89 15.28
C VAL A 330 -8.05 -39.24 14.78
N ARG A 331 -8.15 -40.22 15.68
CA ARG A 331 -8.66 -41.55 15.34
C ARG A 331 -10.17 -41.53 15.12
N THR A 332 -10.67 -42.40 14.26
CA THR A 332 -12.12 -42.54 14.00
C THR A 332 -12.91 -42.80 15.28
N GLN A 333 -12.34 -43.56 16.23
CA GLN A 333 -12.95 -43.80 17.54
C GLN A 333 -13.18 -42.49 18.33
N THR A 334 -12.22 -41.58 18.31
CA THR A 334 -12.33 -40.28 18.98
C THR A 334 -13.39 -39.42 18.31
N ILE A 335 -13.48 -39.44 16.98
CA ILE A 335 -14.53 -38.75 16.23
C ILE A 335 -15.92 -39.30 16.59
N GLN A 336 -16.05 -40.62 16.71
CA GLN A 336 -17.31 -41.26 17.13
C GLN A 336 -17.68 -40.91 18.58
N ASN A 337 -16.70 -40.88 19.49
CA ASN A 337 -16.93 -40.48 20.87
C ASN A 337 -17.36 -39.01 20.98
N LEU A 338 -16.80 -38.11 20.14
CA LEU A 338 -17.24 -36.71 20.05
C LEU A 338 -18.69 -36.60 19.57
N ALA A 339 -19.05 -37.34 18.52
CA ALA A 339 -20.42 -37.37 18.00
C ALA A 339 -21.40 -37.94 19.04
N SER A 340 -20.99 -38.97 19.78
CA SER A 340 -21.80 -39.55 20.85
C SER A 340 -22.00 -38.57 22.01
N LEU A 341 -20.93 -37.89 22.44
CA LEU A 341 -21.02 -36.85 23.48
C LEU A 341 -21.96 -35.73 23.04
N SER A 342 -21.78 -35.19 21.83
CA SER A 342 -22.68 -34.18 21.24
C SER A 342 -24.15 -34.58 21.32
N LYS A 343 -24.47 -35.81 20.89
CA LYS A 343 -25.84 -36.34 20.93
C LYS A 343 -26.40 -36.41 22.34
N SER A 344 -25.61 -36.87 23.32
CA SER A 344 -26.04 -36.92 24.72
C SER A 344 -26.32 -35.51 25.27
N LEU A 345 -25.42 -34.56 25.02
CA LEU A 345 -25.56 -33.17 25.50
C LEU A 345 -26.77 -32.45 24.90
N LEU A 346 -27.12 -32.75 23.65
CA LEU A 346 -28.26 -32.13 22.96
C LEU A 346 -29.60 -32.80 23.30
N ALA A 347 -29.59 -34.07 23.73
CA ALA A 347 -30.80 -34.81 24.09
C ALA A 347 -31.24 -34.59 25.54
N ASP A 348 -30.32 -34.13 26.39
CA ASP A 348 -30.58 -33.96 27.82
C ASP A 348 -31.32 -32.65 28.11
N MET A 349 -32.63 -32.77 28.24
CA MET A 349 -33.54 -31.67 28.59
C MET A 349 -33.91 -31.68 30.08
N THR A 350 -33.16 -32.40 30.93
CA THR A 350 -33.45 -32.51 32.37
C THR A 350 -32.97 -31.28 33.14
N ASP A 351 -33.66 -30.94 34.24
CA ASP A 351 -33.31 -29.77 35.07
C ASP A 351 -31.94 -29.89 35.74
N ASP A 352 -31.51 -31.12 36.06
CA ASP A 352 -30.26 -31.41 36.76
C ASP A 352 -29.10 -31.75 35.81
N ALA A 353 -29.38 -31.97 34.53
CA ALA A 353 -28.43 -32.31 33.46
C ALA A 353 -27.52 -33.50 33.84
N THR A 354 -28.08 -34.48 34.56
CA THR A 354 -27.30 -35.58 35.13
C THR A 354 -26.63 -36.44 34.05
N GLU A 355 -27.34 -36.72 32.95
CA GLU A 355 -26.80 -37.50 31.83
C GLU A 355 -25.69 -36.74 31.10
N SER A 356 -25.86 -35.43 30.88
CA SER A 356 -24.82 -34.59 30.28
C SER A 356 -23.55 -34.57 31.12
N ARG A 357 -23.68 -34.39 32.44
CA ARG A 357 -22.53 -34.37 33.36
C ARG A 357 -21.77 -35.69 33.34
N LYS A 358 -22.50 -36.80 33.37
CA LYS A 358 -21.91 -38.15 33.29
C LYS A 358 -21.19 -38.36 31.96
N ALA A 359 -21.81 -37.97 30.84
CA ALA A 359 -21.20 -38.10 29.52
C ALA A 359 -19.92 -37.26 29.38
N VAL A 360 -19.90 -36.04 29.94
CA VAL A 360 -18.69 -35.20 29.97
C VAL A 360 -17.57 -35.87 30.78
N ASP A 361 -17.89 -36.42 31.96
CA ASP A 361 -16.90 -37.11 32.80
C ASP A 361 -16.33 -38.36 32.12
N GLU A 362 -17.20 -39.18 31.53
CA GLU A 362 -16.78 -40.36 30.76
C GLU A 362 -15.87 -39.96 29.58
N PHE A 363 -16.20 -38.88 28.88
CA PHE A 363 -15.38 -38.38 27.78
C PHE A 363 -14.02 -37.84 28.26
N LEU A 364 -13.96 -37.11 29.37
CA LEU A 364 -12.70 -36.62 29.93
C LEU A 364 -11.79 -37.77 30.38
N VAL A 365 -12.36 -38.85 30.95
CA VAL A 365 -11.62 -40.07 31.28
C VAL A 365 -11.11 -40.75 30.01
N TYR A 366 -11.92 -40.82 28.95
CA TYR A 366 -11.48 -41.31 27.65
C TYR A 366 -10.31 -40.50 27.09
N VAL A 367 -10.40 -39.16 27.10
CA VAL A 367 -9.34 -38.26 26.62
C VAL A 367 -8.03 -38.47 27.37
N ALA A 368 -8.08 -38.61 28.70
CA ALA A 368 -6.89 -38.87 29.51
C ALA A 368 -6.17 -40.18 29.18
N ALA A 369 -6.87 -41.16 28.57
CA ALA A 369 -6.31 -42.43 28.13
C ALA A 369 -5.77 -42.42 26.68
N LEU A 370 -5.90 -41.30 25.94
CA LEU A 370 -5.40 -41.19 24.57
C LEU A 370 -3.88 -40.99 24.54
N PRO A 371 -3.21 -41.30 23.42
CA PRO A 371 -1.83 -40.88 23.19
C PRO A 371 -1.67 -39.36 23.34
N GLU A 372 -0.53 -38.92 23.88
CA GLU A 372 -0.24 -37.49 24.12
C GLU A 372 -0.48 -36.62 22.89
N TYR A 373 -0.13 -37.12 21.69
CA TYR A 373 -0.37 -36.40 20.45
C TYR A 373 -1.86 -36.10 20.23
N GLU A 374 -2.74 -37.08 20.46
CA GLU A 374 -4.17 -36.89 20.23
C GLU A 374 -4.81 -36.01 21.32
N GLN A 375 -4.32 -36.09 22.56
CA GLN A 375 -4.69 -35.14 23.62
C GLN A 375 -4.35 -33.71 23.21
N LYS A 376 -3.10 -33.50 22.75
CA LYS A 376 -2.65 -32.20 22.23
C LYS A 376 -3.52 -31.72 21.08
N VAL A 377 -3.89 -32.59 20.15
CA VAL A 377 -4.81 -32.23 19.07
C VAL A 377 -6.15 -31.74 19.64
N LEU A 378 -6.76 -32.42 20.60
CA LEU A 378 -8.03 -31.98 21.17
C LEU A 378 -7.91 -30.64 21.92
N ASP A 379 -6.75 -30.37 22.53
CA ASP A 379 -6.49 -29.16 23.30
C ASP A 379 -6.11 -27.94 22.45
N ASP A 380 -5.41 -28.15 21.34
CA ASP A 380 -4.83 -27.07 20.51
C ASP A 380 -5.56 -26.87 19.17
N LEU A 381 -6.21 -27.91 18.62
CA LEU A 381 -6.92 -27.83 17.35
C LEU A 381 -8.19 -27.01 17.52
N LYS A 382 -8.19 -25.82 16.94
CA LYS A 382 -9.38 -24.99 16.80
C LYS A 382 -10.19 -25.51 15.60
N VAL A 383 -11.43 -25.84 15.86
CA VAL A 383 -12.32 -26.44 14.86
C VAL A 383 -13.31 -25.38 14.38
N PRO A 384 -13.49 -25.21 13.06
CA PRO A 384 -14.51 -24.30 12.57
C PRO A 384 -15.91 -24.81 12.89
N GLY A 385 -16.74 -23.91 13.39
CA GLY A 385 -18.15 -24.14 13.66
C GLY A 385 -18.86 -22.84 14.04
N VAL A 386 -20.18 -22.88 14.01
CA VAL A 386 -21.05 -21.74 14.32
C VAL A 386 -22.16 -22.21 15.26
N ASP A 387 -22.42 -21.49 16.33
CA ASP A 387 -23.53 -21.73 17.24
C ASP A 387 -24.85 -21.59 16.47
N THR A 388 -25.56 -22.72 16.32
CA THR A 388 -26.79 -22.82 15.52
C THR A 388 -27.91 -21.93 16.05
N HIS A 389 -27.87 -21.56 17.34
CA HIS A 389 -28.88 -20.70 17.94
C HIS A 389 -28.56 -19.21 17.76
N THR A 390 -27.30 -18.81 17.89
CA THR A 390 -26.91 -17.39 17.88
C THR A 390 -26.30 -16.92 16.56
N GLY A 391 -25.90 -17.84 15.69
CA GLY A 391 -25.11 -17.55 14.50
C GLY A 391 -23.67 -17.13 14.82
N GLN A 392 -23.26 -17.16 16.10
CA GLN A 392 -21.92 -16.76 16.50
C GLN A 392 -20.94 -17.91 16.27
N SER A 393 -19.81 -17.58 15.68
CA SER A 393 -18.72 -18.52 15.49
C SER A 393 -18.15 -19.07 16.81
N PHE A 394 -17.76 -20.34 16.81
CA PHE A 394 -17.01 -20.93 17.92
C PHE A 394 -15.51 -20.62 17.79
N ASP A 395 -14.93 -20.07 18.85
CA ASP A 395 -13.49 -19.77 18.94
C ASP A 395 -12.76 -20.70 19.92
N TYR A 396 -13.37 -21.84 20.28
CA TYR A 396 -12.87 -22.78 21.29
C TYR A 396 -12.13 -23.97 20.67
N THR A 397 -11.27 -24.61 21.45
CA THR A 397 -10.83 -25.98 21.13
C THR A 397 -11.80 -27.00 21.70
N ILE A 398 -11.71 -28.25 21.24
CA ILE A 398 -12.55 -29.33 21.77
C ILE A 398 -12.33 -29.48 23.27
N GLY A 399 -11.06 -29.55 23.71
CA GLY A 399 -10.71 -29.70 25.12
C GLY A 399 -11.19 -28.53 25.98
N GLU A 400 -11.05 -27.31 25.50
CA GLU A 400 -11.56 -26.10 26.15
C GLU A 400 -13.08 -26.16 26.34
N SER A 401 -13.83 -26.48 25.27
CA SER A 401 -15.30 -26.52 25.33
C SER A 401 -15.83 -27.56 26.33
N VAL A 402 -15.20 -28.74 26.41
CA VAL A 402 -15.60 -29.80 27.34
C VAL A 402 -15.29 -29.42 28.79
N ARG A 403 -14.12 -28.81 29.05
CA ARG A 403 -13.75 -28.32 30.39
C ARG A 403 -14.67 -27.20 30.86
N ASP A 404 -15.05 -26.30 29.96
CA ASP A 404 -15.98 -25.21 30.28
C ASP A 404 -17.40 -25.71 30.54
N ALA A 405 -17.85 -26.76 29.83
CA ALA A 405 -19.08 -27.47 30.16
C ALA A 405 -19.02 -28.07 31.57
N LYS A 406 -17.92 -28.76 31.90
CA LYS A 406 -17.70 -29.37 33.22
C LYS A 406 -17.69 -28.32 34.34
N GLY A 407 -17.10 -27.16 34.07
CA GLY A 407 -17.04 -26.02 34.99
C GLY A 407 -18.33 -25.20 35.08
N ASN A 408 -19.41 -25.60 34.39
CA ASN A 408 -20.67 -24.85 34.27
C ASN A 408 -20.49 -23.41 33.76
N LYS A 409 -19.46 -23.14 32.95
CA LYS A 409 -19.24 -21.82 32.33
C LYS A 409 -20.06 -21.63 31.06
N THR A 410 -20.31 -22.72 30.35
CA THR A 410 -21.06 -22.76 29.09
C THR A 410 -22.14 -23.84 29.19
N CYS A 411 -23.32 -23.59 28.61
CA CYS A 411 -24.40 -24.56 28.62
C CYS A 411 -24.06 -25.81 27.78
N PHE A 412 -24.55 -26.97 28.22
CA PHE A 412 -24.30 -28.24 27.55
C PHE A 412 -24.77 -28.25 26.10
N HIS A 413 -25.92 -27.63 25.79
CA HIS A 413 -26.44 -27.56 24.42
C HIS A 413 -25.47 -26.85 23.47
N LYS A 414 -24.88 -25.72 23.90
CA LYS A 414 -23.91 -24.97 23.08
C LYS A 414 -22.65 -25.77 22.82
N VAL A 415 -22.16 -26.49 23.83
CA VAL A 415 -21.01 -27.38 23.69
C VAL A 415 -21.36 -28.59 22.82
N GLY A 416 -22.54 -29.18 23.02
CA GLY A 416 -23.05 -30.29 22.21
C GLY A 416 -23.14 -29.95 20.74
N ASP A 417 -23.65 -28.77 20.40
CA ASP A 417 -23.69 -28.26 19.03
C ASP A 417 -22.28 -28.15 18.41
N PHE A 418 -21.37 -27.46 19.10
CA PHE A 418 -19.98 -27.35 18.66
C PHE A 418 -19.31 -28.70 18.42
N LEU A 419 -19.44 -29.64 19.37
CA LEU A 419 -18.82 -30.96 19.27
C LEU A 419 -19.38 -31.79 18.12
N GLY A 420 -20.67 -31.64 17.80
CA GLY A 420 -21.30 -32.30 16.66
C GLY A 420 -20.73 -31.79 15.34
N GLN A 421 -20.61 -30.47 15.20
CA GLN A 421 -19.94 -29.85 14.05
C GLN A 421 -18.47 -30.27 13.95
N ALA A 422 -17.76 -30.31 15.09
CA ALA A 422 -16.37 -30.69 15.14
C ALA A 422 -16.14 -32.13 14.70
N SER A 423 -16.97 -33.07 15.15
CA SER A 423 -16.93 -34.47 14.71
C SER A 423 -17.13 -34.60 13.20
N THR A 424 -18.09 -33.85 12.63
CA THR A 424 -18.36 -33.84 11.19
C THR A 424 -17.19 -33.26 10.40
N TRP A 425 -16.57 -32.19 10.89
CA TRP A 425 -15.43 -31.55 10.24
C TRP A 425 -14.17 -32.43 10.26
N LEU A 426 -13.91 -33.10 11.40
CA LEU A 426 -12.83 -34.07 11.54
C LEU A 426 -13.07 -35.31 10.69
N GLY A 427 -14.31 -35.78 10.57
CA GLY A 427 -14.66 -36.94 9.75
C GLY A 427 -14.56 -36.72 8.24
N LYS A 428 -14.46 -35.47 7.79
CA LYS A 428 -14.22 -35.10 6.38
C LYS A 428 -12.72 -34.98 6.04
N ALA A 429 -11.82 -35.14 7.02
CA ALA A 429 -10.36 -35.15 6.83
C ALA A 429 -9.89 -36.48 6.25
#